data_AF-A0A9E0WGH6-F1
#
_entry.id   AF-A0A9E0WGH6-F1
#
_cell.length_a   1.000
_cell.length_b   1.000
_cell.length_c   1.000
_cell.angle_alpha   90.00
_cell.angle_beta   90.00
_cell.angle_gamma   90.00
#
_symmetry.space_group_name_H-M   'P 1'
#
loop_
_entity.id
_entity.type
_entity.pdbx_description
1 polymer ?
#
loop_
_entity_poly.entity_id
_entity_poly.type
_entity_poly.pdbx_seq_one_letter_code
_entity_poly.pdbx_strand_id
1 'polypeptide(L)'
;MTEGLALKQYLSRPFGGVEIVGDLPVRPGRPRLLLMFANTRTERRILEHYLDETQARENPDNPTQVAWFSEHKAGDHLRHAGLVEALQASQTLDIVPIGIAWKPKSQDHQSWLAIQGWMRLVDKNGRQRRTVRRTPQRTAVIVGEFGTQKALQAKYDRMAAKSLAPARTDLQSLANFIALEAAVTIERDSRSTTGATIKYPRHVIRSIWGRPLFQAQLQEIATESGRSLEDVQNEARTCLKDLVPNVRAPHVSLSTAFARKVCSLGYDKELVYDTAKLESIRELALTRPTALVWTHKTHIDGFAMMLATRERKFPLIHLVGGDNMAFFGIGYLMSRAGAVFIRRKIDSEVYKA
;
A
#
# COMPACT_ATOMS: atom_id res chain seq x y z
N MET A 1 45.32 -9.91 -14.47
CA MET A 1 44.63 -8.59 -14.54
C MET A 1 43.46 -8.56 -15.52
N THR A 2 43.07 -9.68 -16.14
CA THR A 2 42.11 -9.69 -17.27
C THR A 2 40.71 -10.22 -16.91
N GLU A 3 40.51 -10.91 -15.78
CA GLU A 3 39.17 -11.35 -15.33
C GLU A 3 38.37 -10.26 -14.59
N GLY A 4 39.04 -9.25 -14.05
CA GLY A 4 38.40 -8.12 -13.35
C GLY A 4 37.73 -7.11 -14.29
N LEU A 5 38.15 -7.04 -15.56
CA LEU A 5 37.55 -6.14 -16.56
C LEU A 5 36.27 -6.73 -17.17
N ALA A 6 36.21 -8.06 -17.37
CA ALA A 6 35.04 -8.72 -17.93
C ALA A 6 33.81 -8.64 -17.01
N LEU A 7 34.01 -8.64 -15.68
CA LEU A 7 32.92 -8.47 -14.71
C LEU A 7 32.39 -7.02 -14.67
N LYS A 8 33.22 -6.02 -14.98
CA LYS A 8 32.78 -4.62 -15.13
C LYS A 8 32.05 -4.37 -16.46
N GLN A 9 32.41 -5.08 -17.53
CA GLN A 9 31.74 -4.96 -18.83
C GLN A 9 30.36 -5.66 -18.91
N TYR A 10 30.10 -6.68 -18.07
CA TYR A 10 28.74 -7.25 -17.97
C TYR A 10 27.78 -6.45 -17.08
N LEU A 11 28.29 -5.47 -16.33
CA LEU A 11 27.52 -4.57 -15.47
C LEU A 11 27.25 -3.19 -16.11
N SER A 12 27.71 -2.94 -17.34
CA SER A 12 27.60 -1.65 -18.05
C SER A 12 26.35 -1.52 -18.93
N ARG A 13 25.42 -2.49 -18.86
CA ARG A 13 24.02 -2.30 -19.26
C ARG A 13 23.09 -2.81 -18.16
N PRO A 14 23.12 -2.23 -16.94
CA PRO A 14 22.23 -2.71 -15.91
C PRO A 14 20.87 -2.06 -16.20
N PHE A 15 19.78 -2.83 -16.24
CA PHE A 15 18.40 -2.31 -16.33
C PHE A 15 17.88 -1.82 -17.70
N GLY A 16 18.54 -2.14 -18.81
CA GLY A 16 17.92 -2.00 -20.14
C GLY A 16 16.55 -2.71 -20.19
N GLY A 17 15.47 -1.94 -20.34
CA GLY A 17 14.10 -2.45 -20.36
C GLY A 17 13.34 -2.39 -19.02
N VAL A 18 13.90 -1.76 -17.98
CA VAL A 18 13.10 -1.27 -16.85
C VAL A 18 12.35 -0.02 -17.30
N GLU A 19 11.03 -0.02 -17.13
CA GLU A 19 10.18 1.12 -17.50
C GLU A 19 10.30 2.22 -16.43
N ILE A 20 10.25 3.48 -16.83
CA ILE A 20 10.07 4.62 -15.93
C ILE A 20 8.65 5.12 -16.13
N VAL A 21 7.88 5.22 -15.05
CA VAL A 21 6.48 5.66 -15.07
C VAL A 21 6.36 6.95 -14.27
N GLY A 22 5.91 8.01 -14.94
CA GLY A 22 5.86 9.36 -14.40
C GLY A 22 7.12 10.16 -14.72
N ASP A 23 7.03 11.48 -14.51
CA ASP A 23 8.09 12.42 -14.85
C ASP A 23 8.51 13.23 -13.62
N LEU A 24 9.79 13.59 -13.55
CA LEU A 24 10.28 14.50 -12.52
C LEU A 24 9.72 15.91 -12.76
N PRO A 25 9.29 16.63 -11.71
CA PRO A 25 8.84 18.00 -11.88
C PRO A 25 10.00 18.89 -12.33
N VAL A 26 9.74 19.72 -13.34
CA VAL A 26 10.67 20.75 -13.82
C VAL A 26 10.18 22.10 -13.33
N ARG A 27 10.73 22.57 -12.20
CA ARG A 27 10.46 23.90 -11.66
C ARG A 27 11.78 24.63 -11.40
N PRO A 28 12.14 25.62 -12.24
CA PRO A 28 13.35 26.42 -12.04
C PRO A 28 13.39 27.07 -10.66
N GLY A 29 14.53 27.02 -9.98
CA GLY A 29 14.75 27.67 -8.69
C GLY A 29 14.05 27.02 -7.48
N ARG A 30 13.40 25.85 -7.64
CA ARG A 30 12.89 25.07 -6.51
C ARG A 30 13.72 23.80 -6.30
N PRO A 31 14.38 23.64 -5.15
CA PRO A 31 15.06 22.40 -4.83
C PRO A 31 14.05 21.26 -4.75
N ARG A 32 14.45 20.10 -5.28
CA ARG A 32 13.67 18.86 -5.18
C ARG A 32 14.33 17.90 -4.22
N LEU A 33 13.49 17.20 -3.47
CA LEU A 33 13.88 16.06 -2.65
C LEU A 33 13.32 14.80 -3.28
N LEU A 34 14.19 13.93 -3.79
CA LEU A 34 13.81 12.61 -4.21
C LEU A 34 13.74 11.69 -2.98
N LEU A 35 12.52 11.27 -2.65
CA LEU A 35 12.26 10.41 -1.50
C LEU A 35 12.15 8.97 -1.99
N MET A 36 13.24 8.21 -1.81
CA MET A 36 13.48 6.91 -2.42
C MET A 36 13.07 5.74 -1.51
N PHE A 37 12.13 4.92 -1.98
CA PHE A 37 11.65 3.73 -1.28
C PHE A 37 12.33 2.46 -1.76
N ALA A 38 13.04 1.76 -0.86
CA ALA A 38 13.60 0.44 -1.16
C ALA A 38 13.56 -0.46 0.07
N ASN A 39 12.96 -1.65 -0.09
CA ASN A 39 12.94 -2.68 0.95
C ASN A 39 14.01 -3.76 0.74
N THR A 40 14.49 -3.92 -0.48
CA THR A 40 15.48 -4.94 -0.82
C THR A 40 16.75 -4.35 -1.41
N ARG A 41 17.83 -5.15 -1.38
CA ARG A 41 19.09 -4.81 -2.05
C ARG A 41 18.93 -4.68 -3.56
N THR A 42 17.98 -5.39 -4.17
CA THR A 42 17.73 -5.31 -5.61
C THR A 42 17.03 -4.01 -5.97
N GLU A 43 15.98 -3.63 -5.22
CA GLU A 43 15.28 -2.35 -5.39
C GLU A 43 16.23 -1.18 -5.19
N ARG A 44 17.04 -1.23 -4.12
CA ARG A 44 18.06 -0.23 -3.83
C ARG A 44 18.99 0.00 -5.02
N ARG A 45 19.52 -1.08 -5.61
CA ARG A 45 20.43 -1.00 -6.77
C ARG A 45 19.77 -0.45 -8.03
N ILE A 46 18.50 -0.78 -8.28
CA ILE A 46 17.75 -0.22 -9.41
C ILE A 46 17.60 1.30 -9.23
N LEU A 47 17.21 1.73 -8.03
CA LEU A 47 17.01 3.14 -7.73
C LEU A 47 18.30 3.94 -7.68
N GLU A 48 19.40 3.35 -7.21
CA GLU A 48 20.75 3.96 -7.29
C GLU A 48 21.14 4.21 -8.75
N HIS A 49 20.93 3.24 -9.64
CA HIS A 49 21.21 3.45 -11.05
C HIS A 49 20.32 4.51 -11.69
N TYR A 50 19.01 4.50 -11.38
CA TYR A 50 18.09 5.55 -11.82
C TYR A 50 18.54 6.94 -11.33
N LEU A 51 19.03 7.04 -10.09
CA LEU A 51 19.56 8.28 -9.54
C LEU A 51 20.81 8.75 -10.29
N ASP A 52 21.77 7.85 -10.56
CA ASP A 52 22.98 8.17 -11.31
C ASP A 52 22.64 8.70 -12.72
N GLU A 53 21.70 8.04 -13.42
CA GLU A 53 21.24 8.49 -14.74
C GLU A 53 20.50 9.83 -14.69
N THR A 54 19.73 10.06 -13.62
CA THR A 54 19.00 11.32 -13.41
C THR A 54 19.99 12.46 -13.18
N GLN A 55 20.95 12.28 -12.27
CA GLN A 55 21.96 13.29 -11.94
C GLN A 55 22.85 13.62 -13.13
N ALA A 56 23.19 12.64 -13.97
CA ALA A 56 23.97 12.86 -15.19
C ALA A 56 23.24 13.74 -16.23
N ARG A 57 21.90 13.81 -16.17
CA ARG A 57 21.07 14.61 -17.10
C ARG A 57 20.63 15.96 -16.51
N GLU A 58 20.87 16.19 -15.22
CA GLU A 58 20.40 17.37 -14.53
C GLU A 58 21.30 18.60 -14.72
N ASN A 59 20.67 19.76 -14.76
CA ASN A 59 21.34 21.04 -14.84
C ASN A 59 21.94 21.39 -13.45
N PRO A 60 23.18 21.90 -13.35
CA PRO A 60 23.85 22.19 -12.06
C PRO A 60 23.09 23.16 -11.14
N ASP A 61 22.20 23.99 -11.71
CA ASP A 61 21.48 25.05 -11.00
C ASP A 61 20.29 24.56 -10.14
N ASN A 62 19.96 23.26 -10.16
CA ASN A 62 18.92 22.71 -9.28
C ASN A 62 19.41 21.46 -8.53
N PRO A 63 20.01 21.62 -7.33
CA PRO A 63 20.59 20.50 -6.60
C PRO A 63 19.51 19.53 -6.13
N THR A 64 19.62 18.29 -6.60
CA THR A 64 18.73 17.20 -6.23
C THR A 64 19.17 16.59 -4.90
N GLN A 65 18.34 16.79 -3.88
CA GLN A 65 18.51 16.13 -2.59
C GLN A 65 17.90 14.72 -2.64
N VAL A 66 18.47 13.81 -1.86
CA VAL A 66 17.99 12.42 -1.80
C VAL A 66 17.82 11.99 -0.36
N ALA A 67 16.63 11.50 -0.03
CA ALA A 67 16.36 10.82 1.23
C ALA A 67 15.88 9.40 0.94
N TRP A 68 16.25 8.46 1.80
CA TRP A 68 15.88 7.06 1.63
C TRP A 68 14.95 6.61 2.73
N PHE A 69 14.00 5.73 2.40
CA PHE A 69 13.15 5.13 3.40
C PHE A 69 12.79 3.67 3.07
N SER A 70 12.45 2.91 4.13
CA SER A 70 12.22 1.46 4.05
C SER A 70 11.34 0.95 5.20
N GLU A 71 10.79 -0.25 5.02
CA GLU A 71 10.06 -0.98 6.05
C GLU A 71 10.98 -1.84 6.95
N HIS A 72 12.23 -2.03 6.57
CA HIS A 72 13.12 -2.99 7.24
C HIS A 72 13.41 -2.55 8.69
N LYS A 73 12.96 -3.36 9.66
CA LYS A 73 13.03 -3.08 11.11
C LYS A 73 12.39 -1.74 11.51
N ALA A 74 11.37 -1.29 10.78
CA ALA A 74 10.80 0.03 10.97
C ALA A 74 9.75 0.14 12.10
N GLY A 75 9.38 -0.97 12.75
CA GLY A 75 8.35 -0.99 13.79
C GLY A 75 7.02 -0.44 13.25
N ASP A 76 6.44 0.52 13.98
CA ASP A 76 5.17 1.16 13.63
C ASP A 76 5.31 2.29 12.60
N HIS A 77 6.53 2.77 12.33
CA HIS A 77 6.83 3.81 11.35
C HIS A 77 7.55 3.23 10.11
N LEU A 78 8.00 4.11 9.22
CA LEU A 78 8.97 3.78 8.17
C LEU A 78 10.33 4.35 8.60
N ARG A 79 11.40 3.55 8.44
CA ARG A 79 12.75 4.04 8.68
C ARG A 79 13.11 4.95 7.54
N HIS A 80 13.46 6.19 7.82
CA HIS A 80 13.99 7.15 6.85
C HIS A 80 15.39 7.63 7.26
N ALA A 81 16.17 8.06 6.28
CA ALA A 81 17.51 8.60 6.45
C ALA A 81 17.68 9.80 5.51
N GLY A 82 18.11 10.94 6.06
CA GLY A 82 18.25 12.20 5.33
C GLY A 82 16.97 13.02 5.20
N LEU A 83 15.80 12.46 5.57
CA LEU A 83 14.51 13.14 5.41
C LEU A 83 14.32 14.27 6.43
N VAL A 84 14.70 14.05 7.69
CA VAL A 84 14.60 15.07 8.76
C VAL A 84 15.53 16.24 8.45
N GLU A 85 16.76 15.94 8.05
CA GLU A 85 17.76 16.94 7.68
C GLU A 85 17.31 17.74 6.45
N ALA A 86 16.74 17.08 5.44
CA ALA A 86 16.19 17.77 4.26
C ALA A 86 15.04 18.71 4.64
N LEU A 87 14.12 18.26 5.50
CA LEU A 87 12.96 19.06 5.93
C LEU A 87 13.33 20.25 6.82
N GLN A 88 14.51 20.26 7.44
CA GLN A 88 15.01 21.42 8.22
C GLN A 88 15.44 22.59 7.34
N ALA A 89 15.71 22.38 6.05
CA ALA A 89 16.13 23.44 5.15
C ALA A 89 15.04 24.52 5.02
N SER A 90 15.43 25.80 5.10
CA SER A 90 14.48 26.93 5.06
C SER A 90 13.76 27.13 3.72
N GLN A 91 14.14 26.38 2.68
CA GLN A 91 13.55 26.47 1.34
C GLN A 91 12.40 25.48 1.19
N THR A 92 11.32 25.89 0.50
CA THR A 92 10.21 24.97 0.22
C THR A 92 10.63 23.93 -0.83
N LEU A 93 10.72 22.67 -0.41
CA LEU A 93 11.07 21.55 -1.27
C LEU A 93 9.87 21.01 -2.06
N ASP A 94 10.12 20.61 -3.31
CA ASP A 94 9.23 19.68 -4.03
C ASP A 94 9.66 18.24 -3.67
N ILE A 95 8.80 17.51 -2.96
CA ILE A 95 9.06 16.15 -2.48
C ILE A 95 8.49 15.17 -3.49
N VAL A 96 9.36 14.39 -4.12
CA VAL A 96 9.03 13.43 -5.18
C VAL A 96 9.19 12.01 -4.65
N PRO A 97 8.10 11.25 -4.45
CA PRO A 97 8.19 9.88 -3.99
C PRO A 97 8.59 8.95 -5.14
N ILE A 98 9.64 8.16 -4.95
CA ILE A 98 10.17 7.26 -5.99
C ILE A 98 10.31 5.85 -5.43
N GLY A 99 9.83 4.85 -6.16
CA GLY A 99 9.89 3.45 -5.76
C GLY A 99 9.86 2.47 -6.92
N ILE A 100 9.78 1.18 -6.60
CA ILE A 100 9.77 0.10 -7.60
C ILE A 100 8.42 -0.60 -7.64
N ALA A 101 7.88 -0.76 -8.85
CA ALA A 101 6.74 -1.63 -9.12
C ALA A 101 7.21 -2.92 -9.83
N TRP A 102 6.85 -4.06 -9.24
CA TRP A 102 7.03 -5.36 -9.87
C TRP A 102 5.77 -5.73 -10.63
N LYS A 103 5.85 -5.96 -11.94
CA LYS A 103 4.68 -6.32 -12.75
C LYS A 103 4.36 -7.82 -12.62
N PRO A 104 3.08 -8.21 -12.60
CA PRO A 104 2.68 -9.61 -12.73
C PRO A 104 3.08 -10.19 -14.10
N LYS A 105 2.81 -11.47 -14.34
CA LYS A 105 3.10 -12.10 -15.65
C LYS A 105 2.07 -11.73 -16.74
N SER A 106 0.85 -11.41 -16.33
CA SER A 106 -0.25 -10.97 -17.18
C SER A 106 -0.99 -9.86 -16.44
N GLN A 107 -1.38 -8.79 -17.13
CA GLN A 107 -2.15 -7.68 -16.56
C GLN A 107 -3.65 -7.93 -16.61
N ASP A 108 -4.16 -8.55 -17.69
CA ASP A 108 -5.60 -8.66 -17.93
C ASP A 108 -6.27 -9.76 -17.09
N HIS A 109 -5.59 -10.89 -16.92
CA HIS A 109 -6.17 -12.08 -16.30
C HIS A 109 -5.18 -12.79 -15.37
N GLN A 110 -5.38 -12.65 -14.06
CA GLN A 110 -4.56 -13.31 -13.05
C GLN A 110 -5.36 -14.30 -12.24
N SER A 111 -4.95 -15.57 -12.27
CA SER A 111 -5.42 -16.53 -11.28
C SER A 111 -4.86 -16.18 -9.90
N TRP A 112 -5.54 -16.61 -8.84
CA TRP A 112 -5.06 -16.43 -7.47
C TRP A 112 -3.65 -16.99 -7.24
N LEU A 113 -3.26 -18.06 -7.93
CA LEU A 113 -1.90 -18.60 -7.87
C LEU A 113 -0.87 -17.63 -8.50
N ALA A 114 -1.22 -16.98 -9.62
CA ALA A 114 -0.38 -15.96 -10.22
C ALA A 114 -0.21 -14.75 -9.29
N ILE A 115 -1.30 -14.32 -8.64
CA ILE A 115 -1.32 -13.27 -7.61
C ILE A 115 -0.38 -13.61 -6.46
N GLN A 116 -0.46 -14.82 -5.90
CA GLN A 116 0.43 -15.25 -4.81
C GLN A 116 1.89 -15.33 -5.26
N GLY A 117 2.13 -15.77 -6.51
CA GLY A 117 3.46 -15.78 -7.12
C GLY A 117 4.05 -14.37 -7.22
N TRP A 118 3.22 -13.40 -7.61
CA TRP A 118 3.54 -11.97 -7.68
C TRP A 118 3.80 -11.36 -6.29
N MET A 119 2.95 -11.56 -5.29
CA MET A 119 3.18 -11.06 -3.93
C MET A 119 4.54 -11.54 -3.39
N ARG A 120 4.88 -12.81 -3.60
CA ARG A 120 6.20 -13.36 -3.23
C ARG A 120 7.36 -12.73 -4.00
N LEU A 121 7.15 -12.25 -5.22
CA LEU A 121 8.15 -11.50 -5.98
C LEU A 121 8.39 -10.13 -5.33
N VAL A 122 7.32 -9.43 -4.94
CA VAL A 122 7.40 -8.11 -4.29
C VAL A 122 8.23 -8.18 -3.00
N ASP A 123 8.18 -9.27 -2.23
CA ASP A 123 8.88 -9.34 -0.93
C ASP A 123 10.26 -10.02 -0.95
N LYS A 124 10.60 -10.78 -2.00
CA LYS A 124 11.80 -11.65 -1.98
C LYS A 124 12.90 -11.16 -2.92
N ASN A 125 13.96 -10.60 -2.32
CA ASN A 125 15.16 -10.12 -3.03
C ASN A 125 15.73 -11.12 -4.07
N GLY A 126 15.78 -12.42 -3.76
CA GLY A 126 16.28 -13.42 -4.71
C GLY A 126 15.41 -13.57 -5.98
N ARG A 127 14.09 -13.43 -5.84
CA ARG A 127 13.14 -13.46 -6.98
C ARG A 127 13.20 -12.18 -7.80
N GLN A 128 13.32 -11.04 -7.12
CA GLN A 128 13.51 -9.74 -7.74
C GLN A 128 14.76 -9.73 -8.62
N ARG A 129 15.93 -10.12 -8.05
CA ARG A 129 17.20 -10.23 -8.79
C ARG A 129 17.06 -11.11 -10.03
N ARG A 130 16.37 -12.24 -9.93
CA ARG A 130 16.14 -13.13 -11.09
C ARG A 130 15.22 -12.49 -12.13
N THR A 131 14.18 -11.78 -11.69
CA THR A 131 13.21 -11.12 -12.57
C THR A 131 13.86 -10.00 -13.37
N VAL A 132 14.64 -9.13 -12.72
CA VAL A 132 15.39 -8.07 -13.43
C VAL A 132 16.32 -8.66 -14.49
N ARG A 133 17.01 -9.76 -14.17
CA ARG A 133 17.96 -10.40 -15.11
C ARG A 133 17.30 -11.10 -16.30
N ARG A 134 16.11 -11.68 -16.12
CA ARG A 134 15.46 -12.52 -17.14
C ARG A 134 14.34 -11.82 -17.89
N THR A 135 13.60 -10.95 -17.21
CA THR A 135 12.41 -10.27 -17.71
C THR A 135 12.36 -8.84 -17.14
N PRO A 136 13.31 -7.96 -17.51
CA PRO A 136 13.40 -6.60 -16.97
C PRO A 136 12.13 -5.77 -17.18
N GLN A 137 11.38 -6.04 -18.27
CA GLN A 137 10.10 -5.39 -18.60
C GLN A 137 9.02 -5.57 -17.53
N ARG A 138 9.21 -6.54 -16.61
CA ARG A 138 8.35 -6.76 -15.44
C ARG A 138 8.78 -5.95 -14.22
N THR A 139 9.59 -4.92 -14.43
CA THR A 139 10.07 -3.99 -13.40
C THR A 139 9.83 -2.58 -13.92
N ALA A 140 9.33 -1.71 -13.06
CA ALA A 140 9.21 -0.29 -13.36
C ALA A 140 9.68 0.55 -12.17
N VAL A 141 10.33 1.67 -12.46
CA VAL A 141 10.53 2.77 -11.53
C VAL A 141 9.28 3.63 -11.57
N ILE A 142 8.68 3.86 -10.41
CA ILE A 142 7.51 4.72 -10.26
C ILE A 142 7.99 6.07 -9.72
N VAL A 143 7.80 7.11 -10.50
CA VAL A 143 7.89 8.51 -10.08
C VAL A 143 6.48 8.93 -9.71
N GLY A 144 6.18 8.90 -8.41
CA GLY A 144 4.85 9.21 -7.92
C GLY A 144 4.56 10.71 -7.97
N GLU A 145 3.27 11.04 -7.86
CA GLU A 145 2.81 12.43 -7.80
C GLU A 145 3.54 13.20 -6.69
N PHE A 146 4.19 14.30 -7.05
CA PHE A 146 4.99 15.10 -6.13
C PHE A 146 4.12 16.08 -5.32
N GLY A 147 4.59 16.44 -4.12
CA GLY A 147 3.93 17.42 -3.26
C GLY A 147 4.94 18.43 -2.71
N THR A 148 4.49 19.67 -2.49
CA THR A 148 5.36 20.66 -1.82
C THR A 148 5.44 20.35 -0.33
N GLN A 149 6.61 20.59 0.29
CA GLN A 149 6.78 20.47 1.74
C GLN A 149 5.72 21.27 2.51
N LYS A 150 5.43 22.50 2.06
CA LYS A 150 4.40 23.36 2.67
C LYS A 150 2.99 22.74 2.57
N ALA A 151 2.64 22.13 1.45
CA ALA A 151 1.33 21.48 1.28
C ALA A 151 1.21 20.23 2.16
N LEU A 152 2.28 19.44 2.29
CA LEU A 152 2.34 18.27 3.16
C LEU A 152 2.29 18.66 4.64
N GLN A 153 3.01 19.70 5.05
CA GLN A 153 2.92 20.30 6.39
C GLN A 153 1.49 20.76 6.69
N ALA A 154 0.89 21.55 5.80
CA ALA A 154 -0.48 22.02 5.99
C ALA A 154 -1.49 20.85 6.07
N LYS A 155 -1.25 19.75 5.34
CA LYS A 155 -2.07 18.53 5.46
C LYS A 155 -1.90 17.87 6.83
N TYR A 156 -0.66 17.77 7.32
CA TYR A 156 -0.35 17.24 8.64
C TYR A 156 -1.00 18.07 9.76
N ASP A 157 -0.84 19.40 9.71
CA ASP A 157 -1.39 20.32 10.72
C ASP A 157 -2.92 20.27 10.76
N ARG A 158 -3.57 20.20 9.58
CA ARG A 158 -5.04 20.04 9.50
C ARG A 158 -5.53 18.72 10.11
N MET A 159 -4.73 17.66 10.07
CA MET A 159 -5.07 16.40 10.72
C MET A 159 -4.85 16.50 12.23
N ALA A 160 -3.75 17.11 12.66
CA ALA A 160 -3.42 17.33 14.06
C ALA A 160 -4.48 18.21 14.77
N ALA A 161 -4.95 19.27 14.12
CA ALA A 161 -5.92 20.22 14.67
C ALA A 161 -7.32 19.64 14.95
N LYS A 162 -7.59 18.39 14.51
CA LYS A 162 -8.86 17.70 14.82
C LYS A 162 -8.86 17.03 16.20
N SER A 163 -7.71 16.98 16.86
CA SER A 163 -7.57 16.44 18.21
C SER A 163 -7.75 17.53 19.25
N LEU A 164 -8.39 17.20 20.37
CA LEU A 164 -8.46 18.06 21.56
C LEU A 164 -7.13 18.04 22.35
N ALA A 165 -6.40 16.93 22.31
CA ALA A 165 -5.07 16.81 22.90
C ALA A 165 -3.99 17.46 22.00
N PRO A 166 -2.94 18.10 22.58
CA PRO A 166 -1.83 18.64 21.81
C PRO A 166 -1.09 17.51 21.08
N ALA A 167 -1.24 17.47 19.76
CA ALA A 167 -0.48 16.54 18.93
C ALA A 167 1.01 16.87 19.03
N ARG A 168 1.87 15.84 19.09
CA ARG A 168 3.32 16.00 19.04
C ARG A 168 3.71 16.49 17.64
N THR A 169 3.85 17.80 17.49
CA THR A 169 4.27 18.45 16.23
C THR A 169 5.77 18.65 16.21
N ASP A 170 6.53 17.55 16.21
CA ASP A 170 7.97 17.60 15.95
C ASP A 170 8.29 17.22 14.49
N LEU A 171 9.48 17.64 14.05
CA LEU A 171 9.92 17.42 12.67
C LEU A 171 10.09 15.93 12.34
N GLN A 172 10.37 15.09 13.35
CA GLN A 172 10.41 13.64 13.23
C GLN A 172 9.03 13.05 12.90
N SER A 173 7.97 13.51 13.56
CA SER A 173 6.60 13.06 13.34
C SER A 173 6.08 13.50 11.97
N LEU A 174 6.43 14.70 11.52
CA LEU A 174 6.20 15.14 10.15
C LEU A 174 6.94 14.26 9.14
N ALA A 175 8.23 13.96 9.36
CA ALA A 175 9.01 13.11 8.48
C ALA A 175 8.41 11.69 8.37
N ASN A 176 7.97 11.13 9.50
CA ASN A 176 7.26 9.84 9.54
C ASN A 176 5.98 9.88 8.69
N PHE A 177 5.19 10.96 8.80
CA PHE A 177 3.99 11.17 8.00
C PHE A 177 4.30 11.28 6.50
N ILE A 178 5.29 12.09 6.13
CA ILE A 178 5.71 12.30 4.72
C ILE A 178 6.22 10.98 4.11
N ALA A 179 7.03 10.21 4.83
CA ALA A 179 7.51 8.90 4.35
C ALA A 179 6.34 7.92 4.09
N LEU A 180 5.30 7.94 4.93
CA LEU A 180 4.12 7.09 4.75
C LEU A 180 3.25 7.54 3.58
N GLU A 181 3.01 8.86 3.44
CA GLU A 181 2.31 9.42 2.29
C GLU A 181 3.04 9.11 0.97
N ALA A 182 4.38 9.17 0.98
CA ALA A 182 5.21 8.76 -0.15
C ALA A 182 5.02 7.27 -0.49
N ALA A 183 5.05 6.38 0.51
CA ALA A 183 4.82 4.95 0.31
C ALA A 183 3.45 4.67 -0.31
N VAL A 184 2.40 5.30 0.22
CA VAL A 184 1.02 5.16 -0.27
C VAL A 184 0.88 5.71 -1.69
N THR A 185 1.55 6.81 -2.01
CA THR A 185 1.56 7.41 -3.35
C THR A 185 2.23 6.47 -4.35
N ILE A 186 3.38 5.89 -4.02
CA ILE A 186 4.07 4.90 -4.86
C ILE A 186 3.15 3.68 -5.10
N GLU A 187 2.49 3.16 -4.07
CA GLU A 187 1.54 2.05 -4.22
C GLU A 187 0.36 2.41 -5.12
N ARG A 188 -0.22 3.61 -4.94
CA ARG A 188 -1.34 4.11 -5.73
C ARG A 188 -0.94 4.22 -7.21
N ASP A 189 0.20 4.82 -7.48
CA ASP A 189 0.65 5.15 -8.85
C ASP A 189 1.21 3.91 -9.56
N SER A 190 1.66 2.89 -8.82
CA SER A 190 2.04 1.58 -9.38
C SER A 190 0.88 0.77 -9.96
N ARG A 191 -0.38 1.16 -9.70
CA ARG A 191 -1.57 0.37 -10.08
C ARG A 191 -1.78 0.30 -11.59
N SER A 192 -1.49 1.38 -12.31
CA SER A 192 -1.55 1.42 -13.78
C SER A 192 -0.59 0.37 -14.37
N THR A 193 0.59 0.24 -13.77
CA THR A 193 1.64 -0.68 -14.23
C THR A 193 1.39 -2.14 -13.84
N THR A 194 0.75 -2.39 -12.70
CA THR A 194 0.51 -3.74 -12.16
C THR A 194 -0.83 -4.35 -12.59
N GLY A 195 -1.67 -3.61 -13.33
CA GLY A 195 -2.92 -4.10 -13.92
C GLY A 195 -4.15 -3.99 -13.01
N ALA A 196 -4.13 -3.09 -12.00
CA ALA A 196 -5.25 -2.69 -11.12
C ALA A 196 -6.04 -3.80 -10.36
N THR A 197 -5.80 -5.08 -10.64
CA THR A 197 -6.61 -6.22 -10.17
C THR A 197 -6.35 -6.55 -8.69
N ILE A 198 -5.28 -6.01 -8.10
CA ILE A 198 -4.91 -6.33 -6.72
C ILE A 198 -4.56 -5.04 -5.97
N LYS A 199 -5.41 -4.67 -5.03
CA LYS A 199 -5.08 -3.70 -3.99
C LYS A 199 -4.28 -4.48 -2.93
N TYR A 200 -2.97 -4.25 -2.83
CA TYR A 200 -2.11 -4.88 -1.83
C TYR A 200 -1.84 -3.86 -0.71
N PRO A 201 -2.61 -3.87 0.39
CA PRO A 201 -2.58 -2.81 1.39
C PRO A 201 -1.41 -2.96 2.38
N ARG A 202 -0.14 -2.89 1.93
CA ARG A 202 1.03 -3.11 2.82
C ARG A 202 1.13 -2.04 3.89
N HIS A 203 0.77 -0.82 3.54
CA HIS A 203 0.99 0.35 4.39
C HIS A 203 -0.25 0.77 5.17
N VAL A 204 -1.38 0.04 5.13
CA VAL A 204 -2.62 0.48 5.79
C VAL A 204 -2.44 0.69 7.30
N ILE A 205 -1.92 -0.31 8.04
CA ILE A 205 -1.69 -0.17 9.49
C ILE A 205 -0.79 1.01 9.78
N ARG A 206 0.36 1.12 9.09
CA ARG A 206 1.32 2.20 9.32
C ARG A 206 0.76 3.56 8.93
N SER A 207 -0.07 3.62 7.89
CA SER A 207 -0.73 4.85 7.43
C SER A 207 -1.81 5.33 8.41
N ILE A 208 -2.41 4.43 9.20
CA ILE A 208 -3.28 4.81 10.31
C ILE A 208 -2.41 5.25 11.49
N TRP A 209 -1.39 4.45 11.83
CA TRP A 209 -0.48 4.74 12.93
C TRP A 209 0.24 6.09 12.80
N GLY A 210 0.70 6.45 11.59
CA GLY A 210 1.42 7.69 11.33
C GLY A 210 0.54 8.94 11.28
N ARG A 211 -0.79 8.82 11.48
CA ARG A 211 -1.67 10.00 11.53
C ARG A 211 -1.49 10.71 12.87
N PRO A 212 -1.27 12.03 12.87
CA PRO A 212 -1.15 12.78 14.12
C PRO A 212 -2.43 12.72 14.96
N LEU A 213 -3.60 12.70 14.32
CA LEU A 213 -4.89 12.54 15.00
C LEU A 213 -4.96 11.24 15.79
N PHE A 214 -4.60 10.12 15.17
CA PHE A 214 -4.66 8.80 15.82
C PHE A 214 -3.72 8.74 17.02
N GLN A 215 -2.48 9.23 16.88
CA GLN A 215 -1.52 9.28 18.00
C GLN A 215 -2.03 10.15 19.15
N ALA A 216 -2.67 11.28 18.84
CA ALA A 216 -3.22 12.16 19.86
C ALA A 216 -4.44 11.53 20.57
N GLN A 217 -5.31 10.82 19.85
CA GLN A 217 -6.42 10.06 20.44
C GLN A 217 -5.92 8.94 21.37
N LEU A 218 -4.87 8.21 21.00
CA LEU A 218 -4.28 7.20 21.89
C LEU A 218 -3.72 7.83 23.18
N GLN A 219 -3.15 9.03 23.08
CA GLN A 219 -2.67 9.77 24.24
C GLN A 219 -3.81 10.24 25.14
N GLU A 220 -4.89 10.76 24.56
CA GLU A 220 -6.10 11.16 25.28
C GLU A 220 -6.71 9.97 26.02
N ILE A 221 -6.89 8.84 25.34
CA ILE A 221 -7.41 7.61 25.94
C ILE A 221 -6.51 7.13 27.09
N ALA A 222 -5.19 7.20 26.94
CA ALA A 222 -4.26 6.83 28.01
C ALA A 222 -4.44 7.73 29.25
N THR A 223 -4.57 9.05 29.04
CA THR A 223 -4.80 10.02 30.12
C THR A 223 -6.15 9.81 30.80
N GLU A 224 -7.24 9.65 30.05
CA GLU A 224 -8.60 9.48 30.58
C GLU A 224 -8.79 8.15 31.30
N SER A 225 -8.20 7.08 30.80
CA SER A 225 -8.30 5.74 31.39
C SER A 225 -7.28 5.48 32.51
N GLY A 226 -6.34 6.40 32.76
CA GLY A 226 -5.25 6.22 33.72
C GLY A 226 -4.28 5.09 33.36
N ARG A 227 -4.26 4.64 32.10
CA ARG A 227 -3.38 3.58 31.60
C ARG A 227 -2.08 4.16 31.07
N SER A 228 -1.03 3.35 31.02
CA SER A 228 0.18 3.76 30.31
C SER A 228 -0.09 3.91 28.81
N LEU A 229 0.57 4.87 28.16
CA LEU A 229 0.48 5.03 26.70
C LEU A 229 0.91 3.75 25.97
N GLU A 230 1.90 3.03 26.51
CA GLU A 230 2.39 1.78 25.93
C GLU A 230 1.31 0.70 25.92
N ASP A 231 0.53 0.55 26.99
CA ASP A 231 -0.56 -0.42 27.07
C ASP A 231 -1.66 -0.10 26.05
N VAL A 232 -2.02 1.18 25.93
CA VAL A 232 -3.01 1.66 24.95
C VAL A 232 -2.51 1.41 23.52
N GLN A 233 -1.23 1.70 23.25
CA GLN A 233 -0.61 1.43 21.95
C GLN A 233 -0.54 -0.08 21.64
N ASN A 234 -0.27 -0.95 22.62
CA ASN A 234 -0.25 -2.40 22.43
C ASN A 234 -1.65 -2.95 22.08
N GLU A 235 -2.68 -2.41 22.72
CA GLU A 235 -4.07 -2.72 22.38
C GLU A 235 -4.42 -2.23 20.96
N ALA A 236 -4.03 -1.00 20.61
CA ALA A 236 -4.23 -0.43 19.27
C ALA A 236 -3.56 -1.28 18.18
N ARG A 237 -2.32 -1.76 18.41
CA ARG A 237 -1.62 -2.68 17.48
C ARG A 237 -2.39 -3.98 17.28
N THR A 238 -3.03 -4.50 18.33
CA THR A 238 -3.84 -5.72 18.25
C THR A 238 -5.12 -5.44 17.46
N CYS A 239 -5.82 -4.35 17.76
CA CYS A 239 -7.02 -3.93 17.04
C CYS A 239 -6.75 -3.71 15.54
N LEU A 240 -5.66 -3.03 15.18
CA LEU A 240 -5.28 -2.80 13.79
C LEU A 240 -4.94 -4.09 13.03
N LYS A 241 -4.34 -5.09 13.71
CA LYS A 241 -4.08 -6.41 13.10
C LYS A 241 -5.38 -7.16 12.79
N ASP A 242 -6.39 -7.05 13.65
CA ASP A 242 -7.70 -7.66 13.42
C ASP A 242 -8.41 -7.08 12.19
N LEU A 243 -8.17 -5.79 11.90
CA LEU A 243 -8.77 -5.07 10.77
C LEU A 243 -8.09 -5.31 9.42
N VAL A 244 -6.92 -5.96 9.39
CA VAL A 244 -6.21 -6.23 8.13
C VAL A 244 -6.38 -7.69 7.69
N PRO A 245 -7.02 -7.93 6.52
CA PRO A 245 -7.24 -9.28 6.04
C PRO A 245 -5.93 -9.93 5.56
N ASN A 246 -5.65 -11.15 6.03
CA ASN A 246 -4.48 -11.92 5.63
C ASN A 246 -4.78 -12.80 4.40
N VAL A 247 -4.91 -12.15 3.24
CA VAL A 247 -5.36 -12.81 2.01
C VAL A 247 -4.42 -13.93 1.55
N ARG A 248 -4.98 -15.11 1.30
CA ARG A 248 -4.29 -16.28 0.75
C ARG A 248 -5.02 -16.82 -0.47
N ALA A 249 -4.33 -16.90 -1.60
CA ALA A 249 -4.84 -17.46 -2.86
C ALA A 249 -5.67 -18.75 -2.76
N PRO A 250 -5.22 -19.81 -2.05
CA PRO A 250 -6.04 -21.02 -1.91
C PRO A 250 -7.36 -20.77 -1.16
N HIS A 251 -7.36 -19.85 -0.20
CA HIS A 251 -8.56 -19.52 0.59
C HIS A 251 -9.54 -18.67 -0.21
N VAL A 252 -9.05 -17.79 -1.09
CA VAL A 252 -9.93 -17.08 -2.02
C VAL A 252 -10.61 -18.05 -3.00
N SER A 253 -9.86 -19.01 -3.52
CA SER A 253 -10.43 -20.05 -4.41
C SER A 253 -11.46 -20.91 -3.66
N LEU A 254 -11.12 -21.40 -2.47
CA LEU A 254 -12.00 -22.22 -1.63
C LEU A 254 -13.27 -21.47 -1.21
N SER A 255 -13.16 -20.21 -0.79
CA SER A 255 -14.32 -19.39 -0.42
C SER A 255 -15.23 -19.09 -1.61
N THR A 256 -14.73 -19.12 -2.85
CA THR A 256 -15.57 -18.96 -4.05
C THR A 256 -16.44 -20.18 -4.27
N ALA A 257 -15.85 -21.38 -4.14
CA ALA A 257 -16.60 -22.63 -4.21
C ALA A 257 -17.63 -22.72 -3.06
N PHE A 258 -17.22 -22.31 -1.85
CA PHE A 258 -18.12 -22.24 -0.70
C PHE A 258 -19.30 -21.28 -0.96
N ALA A 259 -19.03 -20.06 -1.43
CA ALA A 259 -20.06 -19.07 -1.72
C ALA A 259 -21.04 -19.55 -2.78
N ARG A 260 -20.57 -20.22 -3.84
CA ARG A 260 -21.45 -20.84 -4.84
C ARG A 260 -22.38 -21.87 -4.23
N LYS A 261 -21.85 -22.73 -3.35
CA LYS A 261 -22.66 -23.73 -2.63
C LYS A 261 -23.70 -23.06 -1.72
N VAL A 262 -23.30 -22.04 -0.95
CA VAL A 262 -24.23 -21.32 -0.06
C VAL A 262 -25.31 -20.59 -0.86
N CYS A 263 -24.94 -19.94 -1.97
CA CYS A 263 -25.91 -19.26 -2.84
C CYS A 263 -26.93 -20.25 -3.41
N SER A 264 -26.51 -21.45 -3.84
CA SER A 264 -27.43 -22.48 -4.34
C SER A 264 -28.45 -23.01 -3.32
N LEU A 265 -28.31 -22.68 -2.03
CA LEU A 265 -29.28 -23.04 -1.00
C LEU A 265 -30.43 -22.04 -0.85
N GLY A 266 -30.24 -20.79 -1.28
CA GLY A 266 -31.21 -19.71 -1.11
C GLY A 266 -31.56 -18.92 -2.36
N TYR A 267 -30.80 -19.12 -3.45
CA TYR A 267 -31.02 -18.54 -4.76
C TYR A 267 -30.98 -19.64 -5.82
N ASP A 268 -31.51 -19.34 -7.01
CA ASP A 268 -31.33 -20.18 -8.18
C ASP A 268 -29.84 -20.40 -8.48
N LYS A 269 -29.55 -21.50 -9.19
CA LYS A 269 -28.16 -21.91 -9.50
C LYS A 269 -27.35 -20.81 -10.18
N GLU A 270 -28.00 -19.95 -10.94
CA GLU A 270 -27.39 -18.81 -11.63
C GLU A 270 -27.86 -17.50 -11.00
N LEU A 271 -26.90 -16.67 -10.57
CA LEU A 271 -27.19 -15.33 -10.10
C LEU A 271 -27.56 -14.44 -11.30
N VAL A 272 -28.76 -13.88 -11.27
CA VAL A 272 -29.22 -12.93 -12.27
C VAL A 272 -28.82 -11.52 -11.84
N TYR A 273 -28.03 -10.84 -12.66
CA TYR A 273 -27.65 -9.44 -12.47
C TYR A 273 -27.46 -8.76 -13.83
N ASP A 274 -27.64 -7.44 -13.87
CA ASP A 274 -27.37 -6.63 -15.05
C ASP A 274 -25.86 -6.60 -15.33
N THR A 275 -25.44 -7.32 -16.36
CA THR A 275 -24.02 -7.51 -16.70
C THR A 275 -23.37 -6.21 -17.15
N ALA A 276 -24.10 -5.35 -17.86
CA ALA A 276 -23.58 -4.07 -18.35
C ALA A 276 -23.34 -3.11 -17.18
N LYS A 277 -24.29 -3.03 -16.24
CA LYS A 277 -24.09 -2.25 -15.01
C LYS A 277 -22.95 -2.80 -14.17
N LEU A 278 -22.88 -4.12 -13.97
CA LEU A 278 -21.81 -4.71 -13.17
C LEU A 278 -20.42 -4.47 -13.78
N GLU A 279 -20.32 -4.48 -15.11
CA GLU A 279 -19.08 -4.13 -15.81
C GLU A 279 -18.68 -2.66 -15.59
N SER A 280 -19.63 -1.72 -15.68
CA SER A 280 -19.36 -0.31 -15.37
C SER A 280 -18.87 -0.10 -13.92
N ILE A 281 -19.41 -0.86 -12.97
CA ILE A 281 -18.97 -0.82 -11.56
C ILE A 281 -17.55 -1.40 -11.44
N ARG A 282 -17.22 -2.42 -12.24
CA ARG A 282 -15.87 -3.02 -12.28
C ARG A 282 -14.83 -1.99 -12.73
N GLU A 283 -15.11 -1.23 -13.78
CA GLU A 283 -14.23 -0.17 -14.28
C GLU A 283 -13.97 0.91 -13.22
N LEU A 284 -15.01 1.31 -12.48
CA LEU A 284 -14.89 2.22 -11.35
C LEU A 284 -14.02 1.61 -10.23
N ALA A 285 -14.22 0.34 -9.90
CA ALA A 285 -13.47 -0.34 -8.84
C ALA A 285 -11.97 -0.49 -9.14
N LEU A 286 -11.60 -0.59 -10.42
CA LEU A 286 -10.22 -0.65 -10.89
C LEU A 286 -9.51 0.70 -10.81
N THR A 287 -10.22 1.79 -11.08
CA THR A 287 -9.64 3.14 -11.20
C THR A 287 -9.77 3.96 -9.93
N ARG A 288 -10.72 3.64 -9.04
CA ARG A 288 -11.08 4.47 -7.89
C ARG A 288 -11.23 3.64 -6.60
N PRO A 289 -11.13 4.27 -5.41
CA PRO A 289 -11.66 3.70 -4.19
C PRO A 289 -13.18 3.51 -4.35
N THR A 290 -13.67 2.29 -4.08
CA THR A 290 -15.08 1.93 -4.28
C THR A 290 -15.54 1.10 -3.11
N ALA A 291 -16.66 1.50 -2.52
CA ALA A 291 -17.41 0.71 -1.55
C ALA A 291 -18.72 0.26 -2.22
N LEU A 292 -18.98 -1.04 -2.18
CA LEU A 292 -20.26 -1.59 -2.63
C LEU A 292 -21.20 -1.63 -1.43
N VAL A 293 -22.35 -0.99 -1.55
CA VAL A 293 -23.39 -0.96 -0.51
C VAL A 293 -24.65 -1.56 -1.09
N TRP A 294 -25.26 -2.50 -0.38
CA TRP A 294 -26.46 -3.20 -0.82
C TRP A 294 -27.45 -3.34 0.34
N THR A 295 -28.73 -3.51 0.00
CA THR A 295 -29.77 -3.82 0.99
C THR A 295 -29.53 -5.23 1.55
N HIS A 296 -29.52 -5.37 2.87
CA HIS A 296 -29.33 -6.67 3.52
C HIS A 296 -30.70 -7.33 3.77
N LYS A 297 -31.15 -8.16 2.83
CA LYS A 297 -32.43 -8.90 2.92
C LYS A 297 -32.24 -10.30 3.49
N THR A 298 -31.10 -10.93 3.19
CA THR A 298 -30.77 -12.29 3.66
C THR A 298 -29.30 -12.40 4.07
N HIS A 299 -28.96 -13.37 4.93
CA HIS A 299 -27.56 -13.70 5.27
C HIS A 299 -26.71 -14.17 4.08
N ILE A 300 -27.32 -14.50 2.94
CA ILE A 300 -26.64 -15.02 1.74
C ILE A 300 -26.19 -13.87 0.82
N ASP A 301 -26.77 -12.67 0.96
CA ASP A 301 -26.53 -11.53 0.05
C ASP A 301 -25.04 -11.17 -0.05
N GLY A 302 -24.31 -11.23 1.07
CA GLY A 302 -22.86 -11.01 1.08
C GLY A 302 -22.11 -12.04 0.21
N PHE A 303 -22.50 -13.31 0.27
CA PHE A 303 -21.92 -14.36 -0.56
C PHE A 303 -22.30 -14.21 -2.04
N ALA A 304 -23.53 -13.77 -2.34
CA ALA A 304 -23.96 -13.50 -3.70
C ALA A 304 -23.15 -12.35 -4.32
N MET A 305 -22.97 -11.24 -3.59
CA MET A 305 -22.12 -10.12 -4.03
C MET A 305 -20.66 -10.55 -4.22
N MET A 306 -20.13 -11.36 -3.29
CA MET A 306 -18.79 -11.91 -3.42
C MET A 306 -18.66 -12.81 -4.65
N LEU A 307 -19.65 -13.65 -4.94
CA LEU A 307 -19.63 -14.53 -6.10
C LEU A 307 -19.72 -13.73 -7.41
N ALA A 308 -20.66 -12.79 -7.50
CA ALA A 308 -20.84 -11.93 -8.68
C ALA A 308 -19.57 -11.13 -9.01
N THR A 309 -18.95 -10.51 -8.01
CA THR A 309 -17.69 -9.75 -8.19
C THR A 309 -16.53 -10.65 -8.61
N ARG A 310 -16.43 -11.87 -8.06
CA ARG A 310 -15.37 -12.82 -8.43
C ARG A 310 -15.55 -13.39 -9.83
N GLU A 311 -16.77 -13.72 -10.22
CA GLU A 311 -17.08 -14.22 -11.57
C GLU A 311 -16.84 -13.16 -12.64
N ARG A 312 -17.07 -11.88 -12.31
CA ARG A 312 -16.72 -10.73 -13.15
C ARG A 312 -15.31 -10.20 -12.94
N LYS A 313 -14.44 -10.94 -12.26
CA LYS A 313 -13.00 -10.61 -12.13
C LYS A 313 -12.76 -9.19 -11.61
N PHE A 314 -13.55 -8.76 -10.64
CA PHE A 314 -13.27 -7.53 -9.90
C PHE A 314 -11.90 -7.63 -9.23
N PRO A 315 -11.23 -6.49 -8.96
CA PRO A 315 -10.18 -6.49 -7.95
C PRO A 315 -10.76 -7.02 -6.63
N LEU A 316 -9.94 -7.66 -5.80
CA LEU A 316 -10.44 -8.28 -4.57
C LEU A 316 -11.24 -7.28 -3.73
N ILE A 317 -12.55 -7.50 -3.65
CA ILE A 317 -13.42 -6.71 -2.79
C ILE A 317 -13.35 -7.30 -1.39
N HIS A 318 -12.96 -6.47 -0.43
CA HIS A 318 -12.95 -6.83 0.98
C HIS A 318 -14.38 -6.80 1.52
N LEU A 319 -14.77 -7.89 2.16
CA LEU A 319 -16.10 -8.06 2.69
C LEU A 319 -16.10 -7.73 4.17
N VAL A 320 -16.85 -6.71 4.57
CA VAL A 320 -16.91 -6.29 5.97
C VAL A 320 -18.15 -6.90 6.60
N GLY A 321 -17.99 -7.57 7.74
CA GLY A 321 -19.10 -8.22 8.44
C GLY A 321 -18.89 -8.25 9.95
N GLY A 322 -19.95 -8.54 10.70
CA GLY A 322 -19.87 -8.74 12.15
C GLY A 322 -19.08 -10.01 12.52
N ASP A 323 -18.34 -9.95 13.62
CA ASP A 323 -17.61 -11.08 14.21
C ASP A 323 -18.51 -12.27 14.60
N ASN A 324 -19.80 -12.04 14.81
CA ASN A 324 -20.81 -13.09 15.01
C ASN A 324 -20.89 -14.10 13.84
N MET A 325 -20.45 -13.71 12.64
CA MET A 325 -20.41 -14.60 11.46
C MET A 325 -19.12 -15.43 11.38
N ALA A 326 -18.14 -15.20 12.27
CA ALA A 326 -16.86 -15.88 12.27
C ALA A 326 -16.89 -17.24 13.00
N PHE A 327 -18.00 -17.97 12.93
CA PHE A 327 -18.17 -19.27 13.62
C PHE A 327 -17.63 -20.47 12.82
N PHE A 328 -17.40 -21.60 13.50
CA PHE A 328 -17.09 -22.92 12.93
C PHE A 328 -16.13 -22.91 11.71
N GLY A 329 -14.95 -22.28 11.83
CA GLY A 329 -13.93 -22.28 10.77
C GLY A 329 -14.22 -21.36 9.58
N ILE A 330 -15.44 -20.83 9.43
CA ILE A 330 -15.81 -19.84 8.42
C ILE A 330 -14.99 -18.56 8.63
N GLY A 331 -14.81 -18.12 9.87
CA GLY A 331 -13.96 -16.98 10.20
C GLY A 331 -12.51 -17.15 9.71
N TYR A 332 -11.94 -18.35 9.91
CA TYR A 332 -10.59 -18.68 9.43
C TYR A 332 -10.49 -18.64 7.91
N LEU A 333 -11.49 -19.20 7.20
CA LEU A 333 -11.56 -19.22 5.74
C LEU A 333 -11.73 -17.80 5.17
N MET A 334 -12.73 -17.07 5.66
CA MET A 334 -13.17 -15.79 5.11
C MET A 334 -12.17 -14.67 5.39
N SER A 335 -11.56 -14.62 6.59
CA SER A 335 -10.47 -13.67 6.89
C SER A 335 -9.31 -13.79 5.90
N ARG A 336 -8.98 -15.03 5.51
CA ARG A 336 -7.96 -15.34 4.51
C ARG A 336 -8.44 -15.19 3.07
N ALA A 337 -9.73 -14.99 2.86
CA ALA A 337 -10.32 -14.70 1.57
C ALA A 337 -10.57 -13.20 1.33
N GLY A 338 -10.18 -12.34 2.29
CA GLY A 338 -10.35 -10.90 2.19
C GLY A 338 -11.48 -10.32 3.04
N ALA A 339 -12.16 -11.11 3.88
CA ALA A 339 -13.16 -10.58 4.80
C ALA A 339 -12.50 -9.90 6.01
N VAL A 340 -13.12 -8.84 6.49
CA VAL A 340 -12.74 -8.10 7.70
C VAL A 340 -13.90 -8.21 8.67
N PHE A 341 -13.62 -8.70 9.88
CA PHE A 341 -14.63 -8.86 10.92
C PHE A 341 -14.57 -7.69 11.89
N ILE A 342 -15.66 -6.94 11.98
CA ILE A 342 -15.82 -5.83 12.92
C ILE A 342 -16.51 -6.35 14.18
N ARG A 343 -16.04 -5.90 15.34
CA ARG A 343 -16.62 -6.27 16.64
C ARG A 343 -18.04 -5.71 16.75
N ARG A 344 -19.01 -6.56 17.11
CA ARG A 344 -20.40 -6.10 17.33
C ARG A 344 -20.51 -5.15 18.52
N LYS A 345 -19.73 -5.41 19.56
CA LYS A 345 -19.68 -4.59 20.77
C LYS A 345 -18.37 -3.82 20.79
N ILE A 346 -18.48 -2.51 20.62
CA ILE A 346 -17.34 -1.59 20.56
C ILE A 346 -17.14 -0.99 21.96
N ASP A 347 -16.66 -1.82 22.88
CA ASP A 347 -16.49 -1.42 24.30
C ASP A 347 -15.16 -0.73 24.58
N SER A 348 -14.17 -0.91 23.71
CA SER A 348 -12.84 -0.31 23.87
C SER A 348 -12.79 1.05 23.20
N GLU A 349 -12.46 2.09 23.96
CA GLU A 349 -12.15 3.43 23.41
C GLU A 349 -10.97 3.35 22.43
N VAL A 350 -10.01 2.45 22.66
CA VAL A 350 -8.87 2.21 21.75
C VAL A 350 -9.32 1.65 20.41
N TYR A 351 -10.39 0.85 20.38
CA TYR A 351 -10.96 0.34 19.12
C TYR A 351 -11.80 1.39 18.38
N LYS A 352 -12.29 2.42 19.08
CA LYS A 352 -13.08 3.52 18.49
C LYS A 352 -12.21 4.58 17.82
N ALA A 353 -11.00 4.80 18.34
CA ALA A 353 -9.98 5.66 17.73
C ALA A 353 -9.53 5.12 16.37
#